data_AF-A0A6J5VMV7-F1
#
_entry.id   AF-A0A6J5VMV7-F1
#
_cell.length_a   1.000
_cell.length_b   1.000
_cell.length_c   1.000
_cell.angle_alpha   90.00
_cell.angle_beta   90.00
_cell.angle_gamma   90.00
#
_symmetry.space_group_name_H-M   'P 1'
#
loop_
_entity.id
_entity.type
_entity.pdbx_description
1 polymer ?
#
loop_
_entity_poly.entity_id
_entity_poly.type
_entity_poly.pdbx_seq_one_letter_code
_entity_poly.pdbx_strand_id
1 'polypeptide(L)'
;MAYDGGKLKSTSINGVKMYSVASQQRSLATWLDPKKRRALRKDQNYMQRVDLIQDLRFETATTKIKATPDGEFLIAAGIYPPQVKVYELRELSLKFERHLDSEIIDFEVV
;
A
#
# COMPACT_ATOMS: atom_id res chain seq x y z
N MET A 1 -9.05 24.47 -7.99
CA MET A 1 -9.37 23.70 -6.76
C MET A 1 -8.11 23.68 -5.92
N ALA A 2 -8.12 24.45 -4.82
CA ALA A 2 -6.90 24.75 -4.07
C ALA A 2 -6.39 23.51 -3.34
N TYR A 3 -5.18 23.09 -3.71
CA TYR A 3 -4.41 22.08 -3.01
C TYR A 3 -3.74 22.80 -1.83
N ASP A 4 -4.36 22.74 -0.65
CA ASP A 4 -3.78 23.21 0.60
C ASP A 4 -2.79 22.15 1.11
N GLY A 5 -1.54 22.55 1.32
CA GLY A 5 -0.42 21.67 1.65
C GLY A 5 -0.53 21.08 3.07
N GLY A 6 -0.06 19.84 3.23
CA GLY A 6 0.23 19.21 4.52
C GLY A 6 -0.83 18.27 5.11
N LYS A 7 -1.97 18.05 4.42
CA LYS A 7 -3.08 17.18 4.87
C LYS A 7 -3.35 16.10 3.84
N LEU A 8 -3.73 14.90 4.31
CA LEU A 8 -4.15 13.76 3.47
C LEU A 8 -5.00 14.24 2.28
N LYS A 9 -4.66 13.81 1.06
CA LYS A 9 -5.41 14.22 -0.14
C LYS A 9 -6.87 13.84 0.05
N SER A 10 -7.72 14.85 -0.02
CA SER A 10 -9.15 14.67 0.05
C SER A 10 -9.80 15.02 -1.28
N THR A 11 -10.83 14.26 -1.64
CA THR A 11 -11.74 14.56 -2.74
C THR A 11 -13.13 14.68 -2.16
N SER A 12 -13.95 15.59 -2.68
CA SER A 12 -15.35 15.68 -2.29
C SER A 12 -16.19 15.09 -3.41
N ILE A 13 -17.02 14.10 -3.09
CA ILE A 13 -18.05 13.59 -4.01
C ILE A 13 -19.39 13.78 -3.32
N ASN A 14 -20.30 14.46 -4.00
CA ASN A 14 -21.65 14.76 -3.49
C ASN A 14 -21.65 15.45 -2.12
N GLY A 15 -20.66 16.32 -1.86
CA GLY A 15 -20.54 17.02 -0.57
C GLY A 15 -19.90 16.21 0.55
N VAL A 16 -19.56 14.93 0.32
CA VAL A 16 -18.88 14.06 1.30
C VAL A 16 -17.38 14.05 1.01
N LYS A 17 -16.57 14.34 2.05
CA LYS A 17 -15.11 14.27 1.97
C LYS A 17 -14.65 12.82 2.03
N MET A 18 -13.91 12.40 1.01
CA MET A 18 -13.15 11.15 0.98
C MET A 18 -11.66 11.46 1.12
N TYR A 19 -10.94 10.60 1.83
CA TYR A 19 -9.51 10.75 2.07
C TYR A 19 -8.75 9.58 1.47
N SER A 20 -7.74 9.88 0.66
CA SER A 20 -6.84 8.88 0.11
C SER A 20 -5.61 8.77 0.99
N VAL A 21 -5.46 7.65 1.70
CA VAL A 21 -4.38 7.47 2.67
C VAL A 21 -3.17 6.73 2.09
N ALA A 22 -3.37 5.66 1.31
CA ALA A 22 -2.28 4.80 0.84
C ALA A 22 -1.79 5.09 -0.61
N SER A 23 -2.59 5.76 -1.45
CA SER A 23 -2.35 5.78 -2.92
C SER A 23 -1.23 6.71 -3.41
N GLN A 24 -0.72 7.61 -2.57
CA GLN A 24 0.10 8.74 -3.05
C GLN A 24 1.61 8.57 -2.87
N GLN A 25 2.04 7.48 -2.28
CA GLN A 25 3.43 7.34 -1.90
C GLN A 25 4.16 6.67 -3.03
N ARG A 26 4.92 7.47 -3.79
CA ARG A 26 5.94 6.92 -4.69
C ARG A 26 6.84 6.04 -3.83
N SER A 27 6.70 4.72 -3.98
CA SER A 27 7.60 3.77 -3.35
C SER A 27 8.99 4.15 -3.84
N LEU A 28 9.84 4.59 -2.92
CA LEU A 28 11.22 4.84 -3.26
C LEU A 28 11.81 3.52 -3.73
N ALA A 29 12.43 3.54 -4.89
CA ALA A 29 13.18 2.41 -5.39
C ALA A 29 14.16 1.90 -4.31
N THR A 30 14.09 0.61 -3.97
CA THR A 30 14.96 0.00 -2.96
C THR A 30 16.44 0.11 -3.34
N TRP A 31 16.73 0.25 -4.63
CA TRP A 31 18.07 0.43 -5.21
C TRP A 31 18.56 1.90 -5.24
N LEU A 32 17.87 2.85 -4.60
CA LEU A 32 18.34 4.22 -4.51
C LEU A 32 19.68 4.32 -3.75
N ASP A 33 20.62 5.08 -4.33
CA ASP A 33 21.92 5.41 -3.72
C ASP A 33 21.76 5.87 -2.26
N PRO A 34 22.61 5.42 -1.33
CA PRO A 34 22.55 5.82 0.08
C PRO A 34 22.58 7.34 0.28
N LYS A 35 23.31 8.09 -0.57
CA LYS A 35 23.36 9.56 -0.53
C LYS A 35 21.99 10.18 -0.82
N LYS A 36 21.31 9.71 -1.88
CA LYS A 36 19.96 10.18 -2.24
C LYS A 36 18.95 9.82 -1.15
N ARG A 37 19.05 8.61 -0.57
CA ARG A 37 18.21 8.18 0.56
C ARG A 37 18.37 9.07 1.80
N ARG A 38 19.59 9.48 2.13
CA ARG A 38 19.84 10.44 3.23
C ARG A 38 19.31 11.83 2.92
N ALA A 39 19.43 12.29 1.67
CA ALA A 39 18.91 13.59 1.25
C ALA A 39 17.38 13.69 1.43
N LEU A 40 16.65 12.59 1.21
CA LEU A 40 15.20 12.52 1.40
C LEU A 40 14.78 12.78 2.85
N ARG A 41 15.64 12.56 3.86
CA ARG A 41 15.33 12.91 5.25
C ARG A 41 15.12 14.41 5.46
N LYS A 42 15.52 15.25 4.52
CA LYS A 42 15.28 16.70 4.53
C LYS A 42 14.05 17.11 3.71
N ASP A 43 13.48 16.19 2.93
CA ASP A 43 12.30 16.47 2.11
C ASP A 43 11.05 16.41 3.00
N GLN A 44 10.32 17.53 3.07
CA GLN A 44 9.11 17.66 3.86
C GLN A 44 8.03 16.64 3.45
N ASN A 45 7.90 16.34 2.15
CA ASN A 45 6.94 15.36 1.65
C ASN A 45 7.32 13.95 2.08
N TYR A 46 8.62 13.65 2.13
CA TYR A 46 9.11 12.36 2.61
C TYR A 46 8.88 12.19 4.11
N MET A 47 9.09 13.25 4.90
CA MET A 47 8.84 13.23 6.35
C MET A 47 7.35 13.13 6.69
N GLN A 48 6.47 13.67 5.85
CA GLN A 48 5.01 13.61 6.03
C GLN A 48 4.39 12.30 5.49
N ARG A 49 5.21 11.36 5.02
CA ARG A 49 4.74 10.07 4.47
C ARG A 49 4.14 9.20 5.59
N VAL A 50 2.86 8.86 5.47
CA VAL A 50 2.14 7.94 6.38
C VAL A 50 1.94 6.58 5.73
N ASP A 51 2.78 5.60 6.03
CA ASP A 51 2.55 4.22 5.60
C ASP A 51 1.68 3.51 6.64
N LEU A 52 0.43 3.19 6.29
CA LEU A 52 -0.51 2.57 7.25
C LEU A 52 -0.18 1.10 7.48
N ILE A 53 0.08 0.37 6.40
CA ILE A 53 0.48 -1.04 6.41
C ILE A 53 1.79 -1.11 5.65
N GLN A 54 2.84 -1.55 6.33
CA GLN A 54 4.16 -1.60 5.76
C GLN A 54 4.19 -2.45 4.48
N ASP A 55 4.75 -1.85 3.42
CA ASP A 55 4.96 -2.50 2.12
C ASP A 55 3.68 -3.08 1.49
N LEU A 56 2.52 -2.44 1.74
CA LEU A 56 1.26 -2.73 1.05
C LEU A 56 1.31 -2.31 -0.42
N ARG A 57 2.07 -3.05 -1.23
CA ARG A 57 2.24 -2.82 -2.67
C ARG A 57 2.62 -4.11 -3.40
N PHE A 58 2.36 -4.10 -4.70
CA PHE A 58 2.86 -5.08 -5.65
C PHE A 58 3.69 -4.37 -6.71
N GLU A 59 4.62 -5.08 -7.33
CA GLU A 59 5.51 -4.52 -8.34
C GLU A 59 4.75 -4.08 -9.60
N THR A 60 3.76 -4.87 -10.02
CA THR A 60 2.97 -4.58 -11.22
C THR A 60 1.55 -4.13 -10.88
N ALA A 61 0.71 -5.03 -10.38
CA ALA A 61 -0.66 -4.71 -9.98
C ALA A 61 -1.21 -5.76 -9.02
N THR A 62 -2.27 -5.37 -8.32
CA THR A 62 -3.11 -6.25 -7.48
C THR A 62 -4.36 -6.65 -8.25
N THR A 63 -4.80 -7.90 -8.14
CA THR A 63 -6.01 -8.42 -8.80
C THR A 63 -7.20 -8.48 -7.85
N LYS A 64 -6.97 -8.98 -6.64
CA LYS A 64 -8.00 -9.23 -5.63
C LYS A 64 -7.46 -8.93 -4.24
N ILE A 65 -8.33 -8.37 -3.40
CA ILE A 65 -8.05 -8.05 -2.00
C ILE A 65 -9.27 -8.48 -1.19
N LYS A 66 -9.07 -9.27 -0.13
CA LYS A 66 -10.12 -9.65 0.83
C LYS A 66 -9.56 -9.57 2.24
N ALA A 67 -10.36 -9.09 3.18
CA ALA A 67 -10.05 -9.15 4.61
C ALA A 67 -10.70 -10.40 5.22
N THR A 68 -10.10 -10.95 6.26
CA THR A 68 -10.73 -12.04 7.04
C THR A 68 -11.94 -11.51 7.82
N PRO A 69 -12.97 -12.36 8.08
CA PRO A 69 -14.18 -11.93 8.79
C PRO A 69 -13.92 -11.39 10.20
N ASP A 70 -12.87 -11.88 10.86
CA ASP A 70 -12.42 -11.42 12.17
C ASP A 70 -11.68 -10.06 12.13
N GLY A 71 -11.32 -9.57 10.94
CA GLY A 71 -10.59 -8.32 10.76
C GLY A 71 -9.11 -8.38 11.13
N GLU A 72 -8.55 -9.58 11.29
CA GLU A 72 -7.16 -9.77 11.73
C GLU A 72 -6.16 -9.75 10.55
N PHE A 73 -6.60 -10.17 9.36
CA PHE A 73 -5.73 -10.27 8.18
C PHE A 73 -6.32 -9.60 6.95
N LEU A 74 -5.42 -9.05 6.13
CA LEU A 74 -5.68 -8.61 4.78
C LEU A 74 -4.92 -9.51 3.81
N ILE A 75 -5.63 -10.13 2.88
CA ILE A 75 -5.05 -11.00 1.85
C ILE A 75 -5.16 -10.28 0.51
N ALA A 76 -4.04 -10.14 -0.19
CA ALA A 76 -3.97 -9.50 -1.50
C ALA A 76 -3.25 -10.39 -2.51
N ALA A 77 -3.75 -10.43 -3.73
CA ALA A 77 -3.18 -11.17 -4.86
C ALA A 77 -2.59 -10.22 -5.90
N GLY A 78 -1.44 -10.56 -6.47
CA GLY A 78 -0.78 -9.76 -7.51
C GLY A 78 -0.40 -10.56 -8.75
N ILE A 79 -0.20 -9.83 -9.85
CA ILE A 79 -0.05 -10.44 -11.20
C ILE A 79 1.37 -10.84 -11.57
N TYR A 80 2.40 -10.08 -11.15
CA TYR A 80 3.77 -10.34 -11.57
C TYR A 80 4.80 -10.02 -10.47
N PRO A 81 5.68 -11.00 -10.17
CA PRO A 81 5.41 -12.43 -10.38
C PRO A 81 4.08 -12.81 -9.68
N PRO A 82 3.31 -13.80 -10.18
CA PRO A 82 2.07 -14.20 -9.53
C PRO A 82 2.32 -14.55 -8.07
N GLN A 83 1.64 -13.87 -7.16
CA GLN A 83 1.92 -13.99 -5.74
C GLN A 83 0.73 -13.59 -4.88
N VAL A 84 0.70 -14.12 -3.66
CA VAL A 84 -0.21 -13.71 -2.59
C VAL A 84 0.58 -13.09 -1.46
N LYS A 85 0.07 -12.00 -0.90
CA LYS A 85 0.60 -11.34 0.29
C LYS A 85 -0.46 -11.35 1.38
N VAL A 86 -0.10 -11.80 2.57
CA VAL A 86 -0.95 -11.77 3.76
C VAL A 86 -0.37 -10.78 4.74
N TYR A 87 -1.16 -9.77 5.10
CA TYR A 87 -0.80 -8.75 6.07
C TYR A 87 -1.56 -8.98 7.37
N GLU A 88 -0.87 -8.84 8.49
CA GLU A 88 -1.46 -8.88 9.83
C GLU A 88 -1.82 -7.45 10.25
N LEU A 89 -3.11 -7.20 10.46
CA LEU A 89 -3.63 -5.84 10.66
C LEU A 89 -3.32 -5.31 12.06
N ARG A 90 -3.11 -6.17 13.06
CA ARG A 90 -2.63 -5.77 14.39
C ARG A 90 -1.18 -5.28 14.36
N GLU A 91 -0.35 -5.91 13.53
CA GLU A 91 1.08 -5.60 13.40
C GLU A 91 1.38 -4.63 12.25
N LEU A 92 0.34 -4.19 11.52
CA LEU A 92 0.42 -3.25 10.40
C LEU A 92 1.52 -3.61 9.38
N SER A 93 1.73 -4.90 9.13
CA SER A 93 2.88 -5.38 8.34
C SER A 93 2.60 -6.68 7.60
N LEU A 94 3.49 -7.01 6.66
CA LEU A 94 3.44 -8.26 5.91
C LEU A 94 3.76 -9.43 6.84
N LYS A 95 2.80 -10.35 7.01
CA LYS A 95 3.00 -11.60 7.72
C LYS A 95 3.82 -12.58 6.89
N PHE A 96 3.42 -12.79 5.63
CA PHE A 96 4.17 -13.55 4.65
C PHE A 96 3.74 -13.21 3.22
N GLU A 97 4.60 -13.56 2.27
CA GLU A 97 4.28 -13.59 0.85
C GLU A 97 4.64 -14.96 0.25
N ARG A 98 3.90 -15.36 -0.77
CA ARG A 98 4.15 -16.61 -1.50
C ARG A 98 3.94 -16.42 -2.98
N HIS A 99 4.93 -16.87 -3.76
CA HIS A 99 4.87 -16.92 -5.21
C HIS A 99 4.09 -18.14 -5.68
N LEU A 100 3.43 -17.99 -6.83
CA LEU A 100 2.61 -19.00 -7.48
C LEU A 100 3.04 -19.13 -8.94
N ASP A 101 2.75 -20.28 -9.53
CA ASP A 101 3.06 -20.54 -10.94
C ASP A 101 2.12 -19.80 -11.90
N SER A 102 0.96 -19.35 -11.42
CA SER A 102 -0.08 -18.71 -12.22
C SER A 102 -0.86 -17.67 -11.43
N GLU A 103 -1.49 -16.75 -12.15
CA GLU A 103 -2.26 -15.62 -11.58
C GLU A 103 -3.49 -16.11 -10.80
N ILE A 104 -3.77 -15.43 -9.69
CA ILE A 104 -4.99 -15.64 -8.90
C ILE A 104 -6.11 -14.76 -9.50
N ILE A 105 -7.13 -15.41 -10.06
CA ILE A 105 -8.31 -14.73 -10.59
C ILE A 105 -9.31 -14.39 -9.47
N ASP A 106 -9.58 -15.35 -8.58
CA ASP A 106 -10.39 -15.16 -7.37
C ASP A 106 -9.96 -16.16 -6.28
N PHE A 107 -10.31 -15.86 -5.03
CA PHE A 107 -10.07 -16.72 -3.87
C PHE A 107 -11.12 -16.45 -2.79
N GLU A 108 -11.51 -17.44 -2.00
CA GLU A 108 -12.45 -17.26 -0.89
C GLU A 108 -11.72 -17.23 0.46
N VAL A 109 -12.25 -16.45 1.39
CA VAL A 109 -11.80 -16.41 2.79
C VAL A 109 -13.01 -16.82 3.62
N VAL A 110 -12.89 -17.96 4.30
CA VAL A 110 -13.96 -18.57 5.12
C VAL A 110 -13.71 -18.29 6.58
#